data_AF-A0A537YPD9-F1
#
_entry.id   AF-A0A537YPD9-F1
#
_cell.length_a   1.000
_cell.length_b   1.000
_cell.length_c   1.000
_cell.angle_alpha   90.00
_cell.angle_beta   90.00
_cell.angle_gamma   90.00
#
_symmetry.space_group_name_H-M   'P 1'
#
loop_
_entity.id
_entity.type
_entity.pdbx_description
1 polymer ?
#
loop_
_entity_poly.entity_id
_entity_poly.type
_entity_poly.pdbx_seq_one_letter_code
_entity_poly.pdbx_strand_id
1 'polypeptide(L)'
;MPDLGSAPVPPAGPDDHVRGEGEEGLIVYADLGCPRCAAAWLRLREEPGRLVFRHFPVAAKHPRSPALHAAAEAAGRQGRFFEMVDSLYGDRGRVDDPHLWRRAERLGLDLDRFEADRRSEETGARIKRDFRSGIRGGVAGTPAVFDACTLVAVREREF
;
A
#
# COMPACT_ATOMS: atom_id res chain seq x y z
N MET A 1 -13.66 22.34 25.22
CA MET A 1 -12.38 21.68 24.91
C MET A 1 -12.38 21.41 23.42
N PRO A 2 -11.37 21.82 22.63
CA PRO A 2 -11.31 21.44 21.23
C PRO A 2 -11.24 19.92 21.16
N ASP A 3 -12.01 19.34 20.25
CA ASP A 3 -12.06 17.91 19.97
C ASP A 3 -10.63 17.39 19.73
N LEU A 4 -10.14 16.51 20.62
CA LEU A 4 -8.80 15.92 20.56
C LEU A 4 -8.75 14.71 19.61
N GLY A 5 -9.73 14.58 18.71
CA GLY A 5 -9.77 13.56 17.68
C GLY A 5 -8.59 13.66 16.69
N SER A 6 -8.15 12.52 16.18
CA SER A 6 -7.28 12.47 15.01
C SER A 6 -7.96 13.14 13.82
N ALA A 7 -7.21 13.89 13.01
CA ALA A 7 -7.73 14.46 11.78
C ALA A 7 -8.22 13.34 10.85
N PRO A 8 -9.23 13.58 10.00
CA PRO A 8 -9.63 12.59 9.00
C PRO A 8 -8.46 12.29 8.05
N VAL A 9 -8.39 11.06 7.55
CA VAL A 9 -7.43 10.73 6.49
C VAL A 9 -7.76 11.57 5.24
N PRO A 10 -6.75 12.04 4.49
CA PRO A 10 -7.03 12.79 3.26
C PRO A 10 -7.86 11.93 2.29
N PRO A 11 -8.80 12.52 1.53
CA PRO A 11 -9.51 11.80 0.48
C PRO A 11 -8.53 11.29 -0.59
N ALA A 12 -8.99 10.37 -1.44
CA ALA A 12 -8.20 9.87 -2.56
C ALA A 12 -7.79 11.02 -3.50
N GLY A 13 -6.51 11.06 -3.88
CA GLY A 13 -5.95 12.08 -4.76
C GLY A 13 -5.51 11.52 -6.12
N PRO A 14 -5.07 12.38 -7.05
CA PRO A 14 -4.64 11.97 -8.39
C PRO A 14 -3.40 11.07 -8.40
N ASP A 15 -2.57 11.16 -7.35
CA ASP A 15 -1.35 10.35 -7.20
C ASP A 15 -1.61 9.01 -6.49
N ASP A 16 -2.86 8.72 -6.10
CA ASP A 16 -3.19 7.47 -5.43
C ASP A 16 -3.28 6.31 -6.41
N HIS A 17 -2.78 5.15 -5.98
CA HIS A 17 -2.98 3.91 -6.71
C HIS A 17 -4.40 3.43 -6.46
N VAL A 18 -5.22 3.44 -7.52
CA VAL A 18 -6.64 3.08 -7.46
C VAL A 18 -6.93 1.89 -8.36
N ARG A 19 -7.62 0.88 -7.82
CA ARG A 19 -8.20 -0.24 -8.57
C ARG A 19 -9.72 -0.16 -8.49
N GLY A 20 -10.40 -0.62 -9.54
CA GLY A 20 -11.86 -0.66 -9.59
C GLY A 20 -12.49 0.66 -10.00
N GLU A 21 -13.82 0.66 -10.09
CA GLU A 21 -14.65 1.77 -10.58
C GLU A 21 -15.78 2.06 -9.58
N GLY A 22 -16.34 3.27 -9.60
CA GLY A 22 -17.43 3.68 -8.71
C GLY A 22 -17.19 5.02 -8.03
N GLU A 23 -18.23 5.58 -7.42
CA GLU A 23 -18.16 6.83 -6.64
C GLU A 23 -17.71 6.58 -5.19
N GLU A 24 -18.11 5.44 -4.62
CA GLU A 24 -17.71 4.98 -3.30
C GLU A 24 -16.38 4.20 -3.36
N GLY A 25 -15.54 4.36 -2.34
CA GLY A 25 -14.26 3.69 -2.30
C GLY A 25 -13.60 3.59 -0.93
N LEU A 26 -12.79 2.54 -0.78
CA LEU A 26 -12.02 2.22 0.41
C LEU A 26 -10.59 2.73 0.27
N ILE A 27 -10.10 3.43 1.30
CA ILE A 27 -8.68 3.77 1.44
C ILE A 27 -8.05 2.80 2.43
N VAL A 28 -7.01 2.11 1.98
CA VAL A 28 -6.31 1.10 2.77
C VAL A 28 -4.88 1.53 3.01
N TYR A 29 -4.53 1.77 4.27
CA TYR A 29 -3.14 1.89 4.69
C TYR A 29 -2.63 0.49 5.04
N ALA A 30 -1.66 0.01 4.27
CA ALA A 30 -1.15 -1.34 4.39
C ALA A 30 0.37 -1.39 4.43
N ASP A 31 0.88 -2.47 5.02
CA ASP A 31 2.29 -2.83 5.01
C ASP A 31 2.47 -4.09 4.17
N LEU A 32 3.30 -4.03 3.13
CA LEU A 32 3.57 -5.17 2.23
C LEU A 32 4.34 -6.31 2.90
N GLY A 33 4.98 -6.06 4.04
CA GLY A 33 5.60 -7.08 4.88
C GLY A 33 4.66 -7.71 5.90
N CYS A 34 3.44 -7.21 6.08
CA CYS A 34 2.55 -7.65 7.15
C CYS A 34 1.66 -8.84 6.74
N PRO A 35 1.70 -9.97 7.48
CA PRO A 35 0.83 -11.12 7.22
C PRO A 35 -0.66 -10.82 7.25
N ARG A 36 -1.12 -9.96 8.16
CA ARG A 36 -2.53 -9.58 8.29
C ARG A 36 -2.98 -8.68 7.14
N CYS A 37 -2.10 -7.81 6.64
CA CYS A 37 -2.40 -7.01 5.45
C CYS A 37 -2.60 -7.91 4.23
N ALA A 38 -1.76 -8.94 4.06
CA ALA A 38 -1.90 -9.91 2.98
C ALA A 38 -3.25 -10.66 3.06
N ALA A 39 -3.67 -11.07 4.26
CA ALA A 39 -4.96 -11.74 4.46
C ALA A 39 -6.14 -10.81 4.16
N ALA A 40 -6.11 -9.57 4.64
CA ALA A 40 -7.15 -8.59 4.35
C ALA A 40 -7.21 -8.23 2.86
N TRP A 41 -6.07 -8.13 2.20
CA TRP A 41 -5.98 -7.82 0.77
C TRP A 41 -6.76 -8.80 -0.11
N LEU A 42 -6.78 -10.09 0.24
CA LEU A 42 -7.55 -11.11 -0.48
C LEU A 42 -9.06 -10.84 -0.50
N ARG A 43 -9.58 -10.18 0.55
CA ARG A 43 -10.99 -9.76 0.63
C ARG A 43 -11.19 -8.42 -0.07
N LEU A 44 -10.38 -7.43 0.32
CA LEU A 44 -10.51 -6.04 -0.15
C LEU A 44 -10.42 -5.90 -1.67
N ARG A 45 -9.58 -6.70 -2.34
CA ARG A 45 -9.42 -6.63 -3.81
C ARG A 45 -10.62 -7.16 -4.60
N GLU A 46 -11.53 -7.88 -3.94
CA GLU A 46 -12.77 -8.43 -4.50
C GLU A 46 -13.99 -7.57 -4.12
N GLU A 47 -13.83 -6.62 -3.20
CA GLU A 47 -14.90 -5.69 -2.83
C GLU A 47 -15.27 -4.80 -4.03
N PRO A 48 -16.57 -4.54 -4.24
CA PRO A 48 -17.01 -3.61 -5.29
C PRO A 48 -16.58 -2.17 -4.96
N GLY A 49 -16.45 -1.35 -6.00
CA GLY A 49 -16.08 0.06 -5.85
C GLY A 49 -14.59 0.34 -6.09
N ARG A 50 -14.16 1.55 -5.69
CA ARG A 50 -12.75 1.96 -5.78
C ARG A 50 -11.97 1.47 -4.57
N LEU A 51 -10.80 0.87 -4.80
CA LEU A 51 -9.85 0.51 -3.77
C LEU A 51 -8.58 1.33 -3.93
N VAL A 52 -8.25 2.13 -2.92
CA VAL A 52 -7.07 2.97 -2.85
C VAL A 52 -6.03 2.35 -1.93
N PHE A 53 -4.84 2.11 -2.45
CA PHE A 53 -3.72 1.63 -1.64
C PHE A 53 -2.85 2.80 -1.19
N ARG A 54 -2.55 2.87 0.10
CA ARG A 54 -1.57 3.81 0.68
C ARG A 54 -0.50 3.09 1.48
N HIS A 55 0.72 3.56 1.29
CA HIS A 55 1.89 2.95 1.91
C HIS A 55 1.96 3.23 3.42
N PHE A 56 2.09 2.18 4.22
CA PHE A 56 2.38 2.30 5.65
C PHE A 56 3.44 1.29 6.10
N PRO A 57 4.70 1.42 5.64
CA PRO A 57 5.75 0.45 5.93
C PRO A 57 6.17 0.50 7.41
N VAL A 58 5.90 -0.57 8.16
CA VAL A 58 6.26 -0.68 9.59
C VAL A 58 7.60 -1.39 9.71
N ALA A 59 8.68 -0.71 9.31
CA ALA A 59 10.03 -1.27 9.23
C ALA A 59 10.51 -1.93 10.54
N ALA A 60 10.10 -1.39 11.70
CA ALA A 60 10.42 -1.96 13.01
C ALA A 60 9.86 -3.37 13.23
N LYS A 61 8.73 -3.71 12.59
CA LYS A 61 8.13 -5.06 12.64
C LYS A 61 8.50 -5.91 11.42
N HIS A 62 8.64 -5.27 10.26
CA HIS A 62 8.91 -5.94 8.99
C HIS A 62 10.09 -5.23 8.29
N PRO A 63 11.35 -5.63 8.57
CA PRO A 63 12.55 -4.91 8.10
C PRO A 63 12.64 -4.75 6.58
N ARG A 64 12.08 -5.69 5.82
CA ARG A 64 12.04 -5.64 4.35
C ARG A 64 10.92 -4.77 3.78
N SER A 65 9.96 -4.33 4.59
CA SER A 65 8.79 -3.57 4.15
C SER A 65 9.14 -2.33 3.31
N PRO A 66 10.09 -1.46 3.69
CA PRO A 66 10.46 -0.33 2.85
C PRO A 66 10.88 -0.71 1.43
N ALA A 67 11.65 -1.80 1.27
CA ALA A 67 12.08 -2.29 -0.03
C ALA A 67 10.90 -2.84 -0.85
N LEU A 68 9.93 -3.50 -0.20
CA LEU A 68 8.72 -3.98 -0.85
C LEU A 68 7.84 -2.84 -1.36
N HIS A 69 7.69 -1.78 -0.56
CA HIS A 69 6.95 -0.59 -0.94
C HIS A 69 7.62 0.15 -2.11
N ALA A 70 8.95 0.27 -2.07
CA ALA A 70 9.70 0.85 -3.18
C ALA A 70 9.58 0.04 -4.48
N ALA A 71 9.56 -1.29 -4.39
CA ALA A 71 9.33 -2.16 -5.54
C ALA A 71 7.91 -1.99 -6.11
N ALA A 72 6.89 -1.89 -5.26
CA ALA A 72 5.52 -1.62 -5.69
C ALA A 72 5.40 -0.28 -6.42
N GLU A 73 6.00 0.79 -5.88
CA GLU A 73 6.01 2.11 -6.53
C GLU A 73 6.77 2.10 -7.87
N ALA A 74 7.95 1.47 -7.92
CA ALA A 74 8.70 1.34 -9.17
C ALA A 74 7.90 0.58 -10.25
N ALA A 75 7.16 -0.46 -9.87
CA ALA A 75 6.24 -1.14 -10.77
C ALA A 75 5.05 -0.26 -11.17
N GLY A 76 4.51 0.54 -10.24
CA GLY A 76 3.43 1.49 -10.49
C GLY A 76 3.78 2.56 -11.51
N ARG A 77 5.02 3.05 -11.50
CA ARG A 77 5.54 3.98 -12.52
C ARG A 77 5.60 3.38 -13.93
N GLN A 78 5.49 2.06 -14.03
CA GLN A 78 5.39 1.31 -15.27
C GLN A 78 4.00 0.68 -15.47
N GLY A 79 2.99 1.12 -14.71
CA GLY A 79 1.60 0.69 -14.86
C GLY A 79 1.27 -0.68 -14.24
N ARG A 80 2.12 -1.22 -13.35
CA ARG A 80 1.98 -2.56 -12.75
C ARG A 80 1.95 -2.56 -11.22
N PHE A 81 1.40 -1.51 -10.61
CA PHE A 81 1.39 -1.36 -9.15
C PHE A 81 0.69 -2.54 -8.47
N PHE A 82 -0.58 -2.79 -8.83
CA PHE A 82 -1.39 -3.80 -8.18
C PHE A 82 -0.92 -5.20 -8.47
N GLU A 83 -0.40 -5.48 -9.67
CA GLU A 83 0.17 -6.78 -9.99
C GLU A 83 1.44 -7.06 -9.17
N MET A 84 2.26 -6.04 -8.89
CA MET A 84 3.38 -6.18 -7.97
C MET A 84 2.89 -6.45 -6.55
N VAL A 85 1.92 -5.68 -6.03
CA VAL A 85 1.31 -5.88 -4.70
C VAL A 85 0.70 -7.27 -4.56
N ASP A 86 -0.11 -7.69 -5.54
CA ASP A 86 -0.72 -9.02 -5.60
C ASP A 86 0.36 -10.11 -5.55
N SER A 87 1.45 -9.94 -6.31
CA SER A 87 2.55 -10.91 -6.30
C SER A 87 3.23 -10.98 -4.92
N LEU A 88 3.47 -9.84 -4.27
CA LEU A 88 4.16 -9.75 -2.99
C LEU A 88 3.34 -10.40 -1.86
N TYR A 89 2.05 -10.13 -1.83
CA TYR A 89 1.15 -10.76 -0.87
C TYR A 89 0.90 -12.25 -1.18
N GLY A 90 0.90 -12.64 -2.47
CA GLY A 90 0.74 -14.02 -2.89
C GLY A 90 1.92 -14.94 -2.52
N ASP A 91 3.13 -14.40 -2.40
CA ASP A 91 4.31 -15.18 -1.98
C ASP A 91 5.25 -14.36 -1.07
N ARG A 92 4.92 -14.38 0.22
CA ARG A 92 5.61 -13.63 1.28
C ARG A 92 6.95 -14.23 1.70
N GLY A 93 7.29 -15.45 1.24
CA GLY A 93 8.58 -16.08 1.52
C GLY A 93 9.70 -15.59 0.60
N ARG A 94 9.34 -14.93 -0.51
CA ARG A 94 10.24 -14.52 -1.60
C ARG A 94 10.24 -13.00 -1.76
N VAL A 95 10.88 -12.32 -0.80
CA VAL A 95 10.87 -10.86 -0.60
C VAL A 95 12.25 -10.21 -0.62
N ASP A 96 13.31 -10.99 -0.82
CA ASP A 96 14.66 -10.47 -1.04
C ASP A 96 14.82 -9.87 -2.45
N ASP A 97 15.92 -9.17 -2.67
CA ASP A 97 16.20 -8.47 -3.93
C ASP A 97 16.15 -9.42 -5.15
N PRO A 98 16.86 -10.57 -5.21
CA PRO A 98 16.73 -11.49 -6.34
C PRO A 98 15.30 -11.93 -6.67
N HIS A 99 14.45 -12.10 -5.65
CA HIS A 99 13.04 -12.41 -5.88
C HIS A 99 12.23 -11.22 -6.41
N LEU A 100 12.55 -9.99 -6.00
CA LEU A 100 11.91 -8.78 -6.54
C LEU A 100 12.20 -8.58 -8.03
N TRP A 101 13.43 -8.82 -8.49
CA TRP A 101 13.76 -8.71 -9.91
C TRP A 101 13.07 -9.77 -10.75
N ARG A 102 13.00 -11.02 -10.27
CA ARG A 102 12.20 -12.06 -10.95
C ARG A 102 10.71 -11.73 -11.01
N ARG A 103 10.17 -10.96 -10.07
CA ARG A 103 8.79 -10.45 -10.15
C ARG A 103 8.70 -9.37 -11.22
N ALA A 104 9.58 -8.39 -11.18
CA ALA A 104 9.63 -7.31 -12.17
C ALA A 104 9.75 -7.87 -13.60
N GLU A 105 10.64 -8.83 -13.82
CA GLU A 105 10.80 -9.53 -15.10
C GLU A 105 9.52 -10.24 -15.56
N ARG A 106 8.88 -11.02 -14.66
CA ARG A 106 7.60 -11.70 -14.97
C ARG A 106 6.45 -10.75 -15.25
N LEU A 107 6.48 -9.54 -14.68
CA LEU A 107 5.51 -8.48 -14.94
C LEU A 107 5.83 -7.70 -16.22
N GLY A 108 6.93 -8.02 -16.91
CA GLY A 108 7.36 -7.37 -18.15
C GLY A 108 7.89 -5.95 -17.92
N LEU A 109 8.46 -5.68 -16.74
CA LEU A 109 9.03 -4.38 -16.43
C LEU A 109 10.41 -4.20 -17.08
N ASP A 110 10.73 -2.96 -17.43
CA ASP A 110 12.10 -2.55 -17.68
C ASP A 110 12.87 -2.59 -16.35
N LEU A 111 13.87 -3.47 -16.27
CA LEU A 111 14.62 -3.76 -15.04
C LEU A 111 15.57 -2.62 -14.66
N ASP A 112 16.14 -1.90 -15.62
CA ASP A 112 17.03 -0.77 -15.36
C ASP A 112 16.21 0.41 -14.84
N ARG A 113 15.06 0.66 -15.47
CA ARG A 113 14.10 1.65 -14.97
C ARG A 113 13.55 1.27 -13.60
N PHE A 114 13.21 0.01 -13.38
CA PHE A 114 12.74 -0.48 -12.08
C PHE A 114 13.77 -0.22 -10.97
N GLU A 115 15.04 -0.49 -11.26
CA GLU A 115 16.15 -0.25 -10.34
C GLU A 115 16.35 1.23 -10.02
N ALA A 116 16.28 2.09 -11.04
CA ALA A 116 16.37 3.54 -10.86
C ALA A 116 15.18 4.08 -10.07
N ASP A 117 13.96 3.71 -10.48
CA ASP A 117 12.72 4.21 -9.90
C ASP A 117 12.57 3.80 -8.42
N ARG A 118 12.91 2.55 -8.05
CA ARG A 118 12.79 2.10 -6.64
C ARG A 118 13.76 2.83 -5.71
N ARG A 119 14.86 3.36 -6.24
CA ARG A 119 15.89 4.11 -5.48
C ARG A 119 15.69 5.63 -5.57
N SER A 120 14.73 6.09 -6.36
CA SER A 120 14.50 7.51 -6.59
C SER A 120 13.98 8.21 -5.33
N GLU A 121 14.32 9.50 -5.22
CA GLU A 121 13.78 10.37 -4.18
C GLU A 121 12.26 10.51 -4.29
N GLU A 122 11.72 10.45 -5.51
CA GLU A 122 10.29 10.54 -5.78
C GLU A 122 9.52 9.38 -5.15
N THR A 123 10.00 8.14 -5.35
CA THR A 123 9.44 6.94 -4.69
C THR A 123 9.52 7.07 -3.18
N GLY A 124 10.67 7.51 -2.64
CA GLY A 124 10.83 7.74 -1.21
C GLY A 124 9.86 8.79 -0.66
N ALA A 125 9.69 9.90 -1.39
CA ALA A 125 8.78 10.99 -1.02
C ALA A 125 7.31 10.53 -1.05
N ARG A 126 6.92 9.75 -2.06
CA ARG A 126 5.58 9.18 -2.21
C ARG A 126 5.20 8.28 -1.02
N ILE A 127 6.07 7.33 -0.67
CA ILE A 127 5.88 6.41 0.47
C ILE A 127 5.81 7.19 1.78
N LYS A 128 6.71 8.17 1.97
CA LYS A 128 6.77 8.99 3.18
C LYS A 128 5.53 9.88 3.34
N ARG A 129 4.96 10.36 2.23
CA ARG A 129 3.73 11.16 2.22
C ARG A 129 2.55 10.35 2.75
N ASP A 130 2.34 9.14 2.23
CA ASP A 130 1.29 8.24 2.72
C ASP A 130 1.48 7.86 4.17
N PHE A 131 2.70 7.47 4.55
CA PHE A 131 2.98 7.09 5.92
C PHE A 131 2.62 8.24 6.89
N ARG A 132 3.02 9.47 6.56
CA ARG A 132 2.70 10.67 7.36
C ARG A 132 1.21 10.99 7.37
N SER A 133 0.49 10.82 6.26
CA SER A 133 -0.95 11.06 6.22
C SER A 133 -1.70 10.02 7.06
N GLY A 134 -1.25 8.77 7.07
CA GLY A 134 -1.79 7.72 7.94
C GLY A 134 -1.58 8.04 9.41
N ILE A 135 -0.37 8.48 9.81
CA ILE A 135 -0.08 8.86 11.21
C ILE A 135 -0.98 10.03 11.65
N ARG A 136 -1.12 11.08 10.82
CA ARG A 136 -2.02 12.21 11.12
C ARG A 136 -3.49 11.78 11.18
N GLY A 137 -3.85 10.79 10.35
CA GLY A 137 -5.16 10.17 10.26
C GLY A 137 -5.50 9.18 11.38
N GLY A 138 -4.62 8.99 12.37
CA GLY A 138 -4.84 8.08 13.49
C GLY A 138 -4.55 6.60 13.20
N VAL A 139 -3.84 6.27 12.11
CA VAL A 139 -3.43 4.89 11.81
C VAL A 139 -2.42 4.40 12.86
N ALA A 140 -2.89 3.55 13.76
CA ALA A 140 -2.08 2.94 14.83
C ALA A 140 -1.51 1.56 14.47
N GLY A 141 -1.97 0.97 13.36
CA GLY A 141 -1.54 -0.35 12.90
C GLY A 141 -2.10 -0.66 11.52
N THR A 142 -1.59 -1.74 10.92
CA THR A 142 -1.98 -2.18 9.58
C THR A 142 -2.56 -3.62 9.61
N PRO A 143 -3.52 -3.93 8.72
CA PRO A 143 -4.17 -3.02 7.78
C PRO A 143 -5.12 -2.03 8.49
N ALA A 144 -5.28 -0.83 7.95
CA ALA A 144 -6.30 0.12 8.38
C ALA A 144 -7.14 0.56 7.18
N VAL A 145 -8.46 0.49 7.30
CA VAL A 145 -9.41 0.68 6.19
C VAL A 145 -10.39 1.80 6.52
N PHE A 146 -10.59 2.69 5.56
CA PHE A 146 -11.43 3.89 5.67
C PHE A 146 -12.41 3.97 4.48
N ASP A 147 -13.65 4.39 4.72
CA ASP A 147 -14.64 4.75 3.69
C ASP A 147 -14.71 6.27 3.56
N ALA A 148 -14.51 6.85 2.37
CA ALA A 148 -14.77 8.28 2.13
C ALA A 148 -14.36 9.26 3.28
N CYS A 149 -13.18 9.06 3.90
CA CYS A 149 -12.61 9.77 5.07
C CYS A 149 -13.04 9.35 6.50
N THR A 150 -13.94 8.38 6.68
CA THR A 150 -14.28 7.79 7.99
C THR A 150 -13.57 6.46 8.19
N LEU A 151 -13.19 6.13 9.42
CA LEU A 151 -12.52 4.87 9.73
C LEU A 151 -13.56 3.77 9.94
N VAL A 152 -13.58 2.78 9.06
CA VAL A 152 -14.50 1.63 9.19
C VAL A 152 -13.84 0.47 9.95
N ALA A 153 -12.51 0.32 9.86
CA ALA A 153 -11.82 -0.79 10.51
C ALA A 153 -10.43 -0.43 11.08
N VAL A 154 -10.34 -0.39 12.41
CA VAL A 154 -9.09 -0.57 13.21
C VAL A 154 -9.20 -1.73 14.21
N ARG A 155 -10.39 -2.32 14.38
CA ARG A 155 -10.61 -3.43 15.31
C ARG A 155 -11.31 -4.57 14.59
N GLU A 156 -10.78 -5.77 14.83
CA GLU A 156 -11.26 -7.07 14.41
C GLU A 156 -12.80 -7.12 14.49
N ARG A 157 -13.47 -6.93 13.34
CA ARG A 157 -14.70 -7.66 13.09
C ARG A 157 -14.32 -8.81 12.21
N GLU A 158 -14.61 -10.00 12.72
CA GLU A 158 -14.57 -11.24 11.97
C GLU A 158 -15.34 -11.03 10.66
N PHE A 159 -14.64 -11.18 9.54
CA PHE A 159 -15.19 -11.38 8.21
C PHE A 159 -15.10 -12.87 7.88
#